data_AF-A0A2G2LT71-F1
#
_entry.id   AF-A0A2G2LT71-F1
#
_cell.length_a   1.000
_cell.length_b   1.000
_cell.length_c   1.000
_cell.angle_alpha   90.00
_cell.angle_beta   90.00
_cell.angle_gamma   90.00
#
_symmetry.space_group_name_H-M   'P 1'
#
loop_
_entity.id
_entity.type
_entity.pdbx_description
1 polymer ?
#
loop_
_entity_poly.entity_id
_entity_poly.type
_entity_poly.pdbx_seq_one_letter_code
_entity_poly.pdbx_strand_id
1 'polypeptide(L)'
;MLDTSVYKKLAHNDTGAAAGHQGGIVIPKDIAEFFPPLPAVIAKGGPTVDTRLKADLFVDGVRVAAIETRYQHQTWGGTRTAERRLTDNLGPLRNEATEDDIVLFTKDLLDDEYIQIHLLRKATAEYDLLNARIGTARWGPVDPSNPPVSITEIQIAENDIEEVAENAPNVFGVKRQEAEVVTMRKARDRAFRNKVLDQYDFRCAFTGRKFVSPHSPRTVGLDAAHVVPVHASGSDHPANGLPLSKELHWAFDKGLIGVGENRRIVVPEDVGALNGNEFLLGLNGDQIREAELERLRVSEEALAWHRKNVLLA
;
A
#
# COMPACT_ATOMS: atom_id res chain seq x y z
N MET A 1 2.43 2.52 -3.25
CA MET A 1 1.19 3.24 -3.55
C MET A 1 0.88 4.19 -2.40
N LEU A 2 1.14 5.49 -2.57
CA LEU A 2 0.75 6.50 -1.58
C LEU A 2 -0.77 6.54 -1.42
N ASP A 3 -1.23 6.69 -0.18
CA ASP A 3 -2.64 6.87 0.17
C ASP A 3 -3.06 8.36 0.05
N THR A 4 -4.27 8.71 0.47
CA THR A 4 -4.59 10.11 0.82
C THR A 4 -3.93 10.50 2.15
N SER A 5 -3.82 11.80 2.43
CA SER A 5 -3.12 12.32 3.61
C SER A 5 -4.06 12.61 4.79
N VAL A 6 -3.54 12.47 6.02
CA VAL A 6 -4.02 13.26 7.17
C VAL A 6 -3.17 14.52 7.35
N TYR A 7 -3.76 15.55 7.94
CA TYR A 7 -3.05 16.77 8.34
C TYR A 7 -3.03 16.94 9.86
N LYS A 8 -2.12 17.79 10.33
CA LYS A 8 -2.11 18.37 11.68
C LYS A 8 -1.60 19.81 11.61
N LYS A 9 -2.26 20.75 12.30
CA LYS A 9 -1.70 22.06 12.64
C LYS A 9 -0.71 21.91 13.78
N LEU A 10 0.54 22.30 13.58
CA LEU A 10 1.62 22.19 14.57
C LEU A 10 1.35 23.10 15.77
N ALA A 11 1.56 22.59 16.99
CA ALA A 11 1.68 23.43 18.19
C ALA A 11 3.15 23.83 18.37
N HIS A 12 3.43 24.85 19.19
CA HIS A 12 4.79 25.33 19.45
C HIS A 12 5.77 24.19 19.76
N ASN A 13 5.37 23.25 20.61
CA ASN A 13 6.17 22.10 21.04
C ASN A 13 6.51 21.09 19.92
N ASP A 14 5.80 21.11 18.79
CA ASP A 14 6.13 20.27 17.63
C ASP A 14 7.27 20.85 16.78
N THR A 15 7.55 22.15 16.92
CA THR A 15 8.52 22.89 16.09
C THR A 15 9.97 22.74 16.55
N GLY A 16 10.92 23.19 15.74
CA GLY A 16 12.32 23.34 16.12
C GLY A 16 12.58 24.46 17.14
N ALA A 17 11.63 25.38 17.36
CA ALA A 17 11.77 26.52 18.27
C ALA A 17 11.55 26.18 19.75
N ALA A 18 10.95 25.03 20.06
CA ALA A 18 10.62 24.64 21.42
C ALA A 18 11.85 24.24 22.25
N ALA A 19 12.10 24.96 23.35
CA ALA A 19 13.24 24.73 24.23
C ALA A 19 13.05 23.49 25.13
N GLY A 20 13.44 22.30 24.66
CA GLY A 20 13.52 21.11 25.50
C GLY A 20 13.85 19.81 24.77
N HIS A 21 14.27 18.79 25.52
CA HIS A 21 14.65 17.48 24.97
C HIS A 21 13.50 16.61 24.43
N GLN A 22 12.24 17.06 24.52
CA GLN A 22 11.07 16.35 23.97
C GLN A 22 10.87 16.57 22.46
N GLY A 23 11.96 16.62 21.69
CA GLY A 23 11.94 16.92 20.26
C GLY A 23 11.19 15.86 19.43
N GLY A 24 10.16 16.29 18.72
CA GLY A 24 9.36 15.44 17.83
C GLY A 24 8.11 16.15 17.33
N ILE A 25 7.22 15.42 16.68
CA ILE A 25 5.86 15.85 16.35
C ILE A 25 4.88 14.88 17.02
N VAL A 26 3.96 15.42 17.82
CA VAL A 26 2.91 14.64 18.51
C VAL A 26 1.85 14.20 17.49
N ILE A 27 1.46 12.93 17.53
CA ILE A 27 0.40 12.36 16.68
C ILE A 27 -0.88 12.21 17.52
N PRO A 28 -1.94 13.01 17.27
CA PRO A 28 -3.22 12.87 17.94
C PRO A 28 -3.81 11.47 17.78
N LYS A 29 -4.48 10.97 18.83
CA LYS A 29 -5.13 9.65 18.83
C LYS A 29 -6.06 9.48 17.63
N ASP A 30 -6.82 10.52 17.31
CA ASP A 30 -7.89 10.53 16.30
C ASP A 30 -7.38 10.55 14.85
N ILE A 31 -6.07 10.65 14.62
CA ILE A 31 -5.45 10.41 13.31
C ILE A 31 -4.46 9.25 13.31
N ALA A 32 -4.18 8.65 14.47
CA ALA A 32 -3.15 7.62 14.62
C ALA A 32 -3.47 6.31 13.91
N GLU A 33 -4.73 6.07 13.56
CA GLU A 33 -5.17 4.91 12.78
C GLU A 33 -4.84 5.02 11.28
N PHE A 34 -4.49 6.22 10.79
CA PHE A 34 -4.14 6.45 9.37
C PHE A 34 -2.63 6.39 9.09
N PHE A 35 -1.82 6.26 10.15
CA PHE A 35 -0.37 6.07 10.11
C PHE A 35 -0.02 4.61 9.81
N PRO A 36 1.25 4.29 9.47
CA PRO A 36 1.69 2.90 9.37
C PRO A 36 1.55 2.16 10.72
N PRO A 37 1.29 0.84 10.71
CA PRO A 37 1.01 0.07 11.92
C PRO A 37 2.21 0.01 12.88
N LEU A 38 1.91 0.01 14.19
CA LEU A 38 2.88 -0.27 15.23
C LEU A 38 2.90 -1.77 15.57
N PRO A 39 4.06 -2.35 15.95
CA PRO A 39 4.14 -3.76 16.33
C PRO A 39 3.18 -4.14 17.46
N ALA A 40 2.46 -5.27 17.31
CA ALA A 40 1.51 -5.74 18.32
C ALA A 40 2.17 -6.19 19.64
N VAL A 41 3.47 -6.49 19.63
CA VAL A 41 4.23 -7.01 20.77
C VAL A 41 5.13 -5.93 21.35
N ILE A 42 4.96 -5.65 22.65
CA ILE A 42 5.88 -4.82 23.44
C ILE A 42 7.23 -5.54 23.53
N ALA A 43 8.31 -4.87 23.10
CA ALA A 43 9.67 -5.40 23.27
C ALA A 43 9.97 -5.63 24.77
N LYS A 44 10.50 -6.81 25.11
CA LYS A 44 10.68 -7.26 26.51
C LYS A 44 11.41 -6.22 27.37
N GLY A 45 10.65 -5.54 28.24
CA GLY A 45 11.17 -4.65 29.29
C GLY A 45 10.81 -3.17 29.21
N GLY A 46 10.08 -2.70 28.18
CA GLY A 46 9.73 -1.27 28.03
C GLY A 46 8.22 -0.96 28.10
N PRO A 47 7.79 0.25 28.51
CA PRO A 47 6.40 0.71 28.46
C PRO A 47 6.03 1.40 27.13
N THR A 48 6.82 1.20 26.08
CA THR A 48 6.73 1.87 24.79
C THR A 48 6.72 0.83 23.67
N VAL A 49 5.84 1.02 22.70
CA VAL A 49 5.88 0.30 21.41
C VAL A 49 6.38 1.28 20.36
N ASP A 50 7.36 0.89 19.56
CA ASP A 50 7.90 1.74 18.50
C ASP A 50 8.37 0.96 17.27
N THR A 51 8.49 1.69 16.15
CA THR A 51 9.05 1.21 14.89
C THR A 51 9.90 2.30 14.24
N ARG A 52 10.78 1.89 13.32
CA ARG A 52 11.50 2.79 12.42
C ARG A 52 10.71 2.95 11.12
N LEU A 53 10.49 4.18 10.72
CA LEU A 53 9.89 4.53 9.43
C LEU A 53 10.92 5.27 8.58
N LYS A 54 10.98 4.93 7.30
CA LYS A 54 11.69 5.72 6.29
C LYS A 54 10.78 6.86 5.87
N ALA A 55 11.24 8.08 6.04
CA ALA A 55 10.43 9.27 5.80
C ALA A 55 11.09 10.20 4.78
N ASP A 56 10.36 10.53 3.72
CA ASP A 56 10.70 11.65 2.85
C ASP A 56 10.08 12.93 3.40
N LEU A 57 10.93 13.93 3.63
CA LEU A 57 10.56 15.22 4.18
C LEU A 57 10.45 16.25 3.06
N PHE A 58 9.34 16.97 3.01
CA PHE A 58 9.10 18.06 2.07
C PHE A 58 8.76 19.35 2.83
N VAL A 59 9.18 20.49 2.27
CA VAL A 59 8.77 21.84 2.71
C VAL A 59 8.27 22.59 1.48
N ASP A 60 7.03 23.04 1.50
CA ASP A 60 6.36 23.78 0.42
C ASP A 60 6.56 23.12 -0.97
N GLY A 61 6.40 21.79 -1.02
CA GLY A 61 6.55 20.97 -2.23
C GLY A 61 7.97 20.51 -2.56
N VAL A 62 9.01 21.09 -1.96
CA VAL A 62 10.42 20.72 -2.21
C VAL A 62 10.87 19.64 -1.23
N ARG A 63 11.43 18.52 -1.73
CA ARG A 63 12.01 17.45 -0.88
C ARG A 63 13.31 17.96 -0.23
N VAL A 64 13.32 18.11 1.09
CA VAL A 64 14.47 18.62 1.86
C VAL A 64 15.35 17.52 2.43
N ALA A 65 14.81 16.33 2.67
CA ALA A 65 15.59 15.18 3.15
C ALA A 65 14.89 13.83 2.89
N ALA A 66 15.69 12.76 2.93
CA ALA A 66 15.24 11.39 3.15
C ALA A 66 15.87 10.91 4.46
N ILE A 67 15.06 10.44 5.40
CA ILE A 67 15.52 10.09 6.76
C ILE A 67 14.98 8.73 7.22
N GLU A 68 15.53 8.24 8.32
CA GLU A 68 14.85 7.26 9.18
C GLU A 68 14.37 7.96 10.46
N THR A 69 13.08 7.90 10.75
CA THR A 69 12.41 8.49 11.92
C THR A 69 11.84 7.39 12.82
N ARG A 70 11.58 7.69 14.09
CA ARG A 70 11.02 6.77 15.08
C ARG A 70 9.55 7.10 15.31
N TYR A 71 8.64 6.20 14.95
CA TYR A 71 7.24 6.28 15.34
C TYR A 71 7.02 5.47 16.61
N GLN A 72 6.53 6.11 17.67
CA GLN A 72 6.43 5.49 18.99
C GLN A 72 5.12 5.84 19.72
N HIS A 73 4.60 4.87 20.48
CA HIS A 73 3.47 4.99 21.41
C HIS A 73 3.98 4.76 22.84
N GLN A 74 4.08 5.86 23.61
CA GLN A 74 4.61 5.88 24.97
C GLN A 74 3.46 5.81 25.98
N THR A 75 3.42 4.77 26.82
CA THR A 75 2.33 4.61 27.81
C THR A 75 2.67 5.11 29.23
N TRP A 76 3.94 5.47 29.47
CA TRP A 76 4.44 5.98 30.76
C TRP A 76 4.07 5.13 31.99
N GLY A 77 3.83 3.82 31.80
CA GLY A 77 3.37 2.92 32.87
C GLY A 77 2.03 3.33 33.49
N GLY A 78 1.18 4.06 32.76
CA GLY A 78 -0.09 4.60 33.27
C GLY A 78 0.04 5.89 34.11
N THR A 79 1.26 6.39 34.35
CA THR A 79 1.48 7.63 35.13
C THR A 79 1.14 8.92 34.37
N ARG A 80 0.94 8.82 33.06
CA ARG A 80 0.54 9.90 32.15
C ARG A 80 -0.37 9.33 31.06
N THR A 81 -1.16 10.18 30.42
CA THR A 81 -1.91 9.83 29.20
C THR A 81 -0.96 9.26 28.14
N ALA A 82 -1.33 8.12 27.55
CA ALA A 82 -0.52 7.49 26.51
C ALA A 82 -0.50 8.36 25.24
N GLU A 83 0.69 8.58 24.68
CA GLU A 83 0.95 9.54 23.62
C GLU A 83 1.65 8.87 22.44
N ARG A 84 1.35 9.30 21.20
CA ARG A 84 2.10 8.92 20.00
C ARG A 84 2.96 10.07 19.51
N ARG A 85 4.18 9.80 19.08
CA ARG A 85 5.09 10.80 18.50
C ARG A 85 5.89 10.22 17.33
N LEU A 86 6.22 11.08 16.36
CA LEU A 86 7.38 10.90 15.51
C LEU A 86 8.57 11.65 16.14
N THR A 87 9.72 10.99 16.28
CA THR A 87 10.97 11.58 16.80
C THR A 87 12.16 11.17 15.92
N ASP A 88 13.34 11.74 16.21
CA ASP A 88 14.61 11.45 15.55
C ASP A 88 14.66 11.98 14.09
N ASN A 89 15.78 12.59 13.71
CA ASN A 89 16.12 13.06 12.35
C ASN A 89 15.17 14.05 11.64
N LEU A 90 14.01 14.39 12.21
CA LEU A 90 13.03 15.36 11.68
C LEU A 90 13.52 16.83 11.56
N GLY A 91 14.77 17.12 11.91
CA GLY A 91 15.36 18.47 11.92
C GLY A 91 15.16 19.27 10.61
N PRO A 92 15.43 18.71 9.41
CA PRO A 92 15.28 19.42 8.14
C PRO A 92 13.87 19.93 7.84
N LEU A 93 12.84 19.41 8.51
CA LEU A 93 11.47 19.90 8.42
C LEU A 93 11.07 20.72 9.65
N ARG A 94 11.38 20.24 10.87
CA ARG A 94 10.99 20.93 12.12
C ARG A 94 11.66 22.30 12.29
N ASN A 95 12.86 22.49 11.74
CA ASN A 95 13.58 23.77 11.85
C ASN A 95 12.98 24.86 10.95
N GLU A 96 12.33 24.47 9.84
CA GLU A 96 11.59 25.38 8.95
C GLU A 96 10.17 25.67 9.44
N ALA A 97 9.71 24.95 10.48
CA ALA A 97 8.34 24.98 10.97
C ALA A 97 8.13 25.94 12.15
N THR A 98 7.00 26.63 12.15
CA THR A 98 6.49 27.50 13.19
C THR A 98 5.14 26.99 13.72
N GLU A 99 4.64 27.57 14.81
CA GLU A 99 3.33 27.22 15.35
C GLU A 99 2.20 27.58 14.36
N ASP A 100 1.17 26.73 14.27
CA ASP A 100 0.05 26.79 13.33
C ASP A 100 0.37 26.50 11.85
N ASP A 101 1.63 26.28 11.46
CA ASP A 101 1.93 25.66 10.16
C ASP A 101 1.29 24.25 10.07
N ILE A 102 0.94 23.81 8.86
CA ILE A 102 0.29 22.51 8.64
C ILE A 102 1.33 21.49 8.22
N VAL A 103 1.36 20.34 8.90
CA VAL A 103 2.07 19.15 8.44
C VAL A 103 1.07 18.13 7.88
N LEU A 104 1.39 17.55 6.73
CA LEU A 104 0.67 16.41 6.13
C LEU A 104 1.46 15.13 6.33
N PHE A 105 0.75 14.02 6.52
CA PHE A 105 1.31 12.68 6.61
C PHE A 105 0.62 11.76 5.61
N THR A 106 1.40 11.06 4.80
CA THR A 106 0.92 10.13 3.77
C THR A 106 1.67 8.81 3.90
N LYS A 107 1.00 7.72 4.30
CA LYS A 107 1.59 6.37 4.28
C LYS A 107 1.61 5.79 2.87
N ASP A 108 2.46 4.79 2.64
CA ASP A 108 2.35 3.92 1.48
C ASP A 108 1.57 2.64 1.84
N LEU A 109 0.58 2.27 1.03
CA LEU A 109 -0.24 1.07 1.23
C LEU A 109 0.49 -0.23 0.89
N LEU A 110 1.66 -0.18 0.24
CA LEU A 110 2.47 -1.35 -0.11
C LEU A 110 3.72 -1.50 0.78
N ASP A 111 4.00 -0.50 1.62
CA ASP A 111 5.22 -0.45 2.44
C ASP A 111 4.93 0.15 3.82
N ASP A 112 4.58 -0.69 4.78
CA ASP A 112 4.25 -0.32 6.17
C ASP A 112 5.44 0.32 6.93
N GLU A 113 6.62 0.37 6.32
CA GLU A 113 7.84 0.98 6.84
C GLU A 113 8.15 2.35 6.22
N TYR A 114 7.26 2.90 5.36
CA TYR A 114 7.47 4.18 4.65
C TYR A 114 6.34 5.20 4.85
N ILE A 115 6.71 6.48 4.90
CA ILE A 115 5.79 7.63 5.03
C ILE A 115 6.35 8.86 4.31
N GLN A 116 5.48 9.75 3.81
CA GLN A 116 5.86 11.10 3.39
C GLN A 116 5.34 12.13 4.38
N ILE A 117 6.16 13.15 4.66
CA ILE A 117 5.86 14.21 5.62
C ILE A 117 6.08 15.56 4.93
N HIS A 118 4.99 16.31 4.71
CA HIS A 118 5.04 17.61 4.01
C HIS A 118 4.70 18.74 4.98
N LEU A 119 5.60 19.71 5.15
CA LEU A 119 5.29 20.97 5.79
C LEU A 119 4.72 21.94 4.74
N LEU A 120 3.58 22.55 5.07
CA LEU A 120 3.00 23.72 4.39
C LEU A 120 3.11 24.90 5.36
N ARG A 121 3.99 25.85 5.05
CA ARG A 121 4.17 27.05 5.88
C ARG A 121 3.06 28.07 5.63
N LYS A 122 2.67 28.82 6.66
CA LYS A 122 1.71 29.94 6.57
C LYS A 122 2.10 30.92 5.47
N ALA A 123 1.07 31.52 4.84
CA ALA A 123 1.19 32.41 3.69
C ALA A 123 1.79 31.76 2.42
N THR A 124 1.78 30.43 2.32
CA THR A 124 1.80 29.72 1.03
C THR A 124 0.36 29.53 0.52
N ALA A 125 0.17 29.48 -0.80
CA ALA A 125 -1.15 29.27 -1.40
C ALA A 125 -1.74 27.91 -1.01
N GLU A 126 -0.88 26.90 -0.89
CA GLU A 126 -1.20 25.53 -0.48
C GLU A 126 -1.69 25.50 0.98
N TYR A 127 -1.04 26.26 1.87
CA TYR A 127 -1.52 26.45 3.25
C TYR A 127 -2.88 27.14 3.26
N ASP A 128 -3.06 28.26 2.55
CA ASP A 128 -4.31 29.03 2.60
C ASP A 128 -5.50 28.24 2.05
N LEU A 129 -5.31 27.52 0.93
CA LEU A 129 -6.32 26.63 0.34
C LEU A 129 -6.74 25.49 1.30
N LEU A 130 -5.78 24.88 2.01
CA LEU A 130 -6.10 23.83 2.97
C LEU A 130 -6.70 24.39 4.27
N ASN A 131 -6.14 25.48 4.79
CA ASN A 131 -6.60 26.16 6.00
C ASN A 131 -8.05 26.62 5.87
N ALA A 132 -8.45 27.14 4.71
CA ALA A 132 -9.84 27.50 4.41
C ALA A 132 -10.80 26.30 4.41
N ARG A 133 -10.33 25.10 4.01
CA ARG A 133 -11.14 23.85 4.01
C ARG A 133 -11.28 23.21 5.39
N ILE A 134 -10.26 23.30 6.24
CA ILE A 134 -10.23 22.66 7.58
C ILE A 134 -10.72 23.58 8.71
N GLY A 135 -10.69 24.90 8.50
CA GLY A 135 -11.15 25.90 9.47
C GLY A 135 -10.45 25.79 10.82
N THR A 136 -11.22 25.66 11.90
CA THR A 136 -10.72 25.57 13.29
C THR A 136 -10.15 24.21 13.67
N ALA A 137 -10.33 23.17 12.84
CA ALA A 137 -9.85 21.83 13.16
C ALA A 137 -8.31 21.77 13.20
N ARG A 138 -7.79 21.06 14.21
CA ARG A 138 -6.34 20.91 14.45
C ARG A 138 -5.72 19.69 13.77
N TRP A 139 -6.52 18.70 13.39
CA TRP A 139 -6.10 17.47 12.72
C TRP A 139 -7.29 16.76 12.05
N GLY A 140 -7.00 15.89 11.09
CA GLY A 140 -7.98 15.03 10.42
C GLY A 140 -7.55 14.60 9.02
N PRO A 141 -8.41 13.92 8.25
CA PRO A 141 -8.22 13.70 6.81
C PRO A 141 -8.13 15.02 6.03
N VAL A 142 -7.24 15.11 5.04
CA VAL A 142 -7.18 16.24 4.08
C VAL A 142 -8.41 16.24 3.16
N ASP A 143 -9.00 15.07 2.93
CA ASP A 143 -10.29 14.90 2.28
C ASP A 143 -11.18 13.96 3.11
N PRO A 144 -12.16 14.48 3.86
CA PRO A 144 -13.12 13.67 4.61
C PRO A 144 -14.03 12.79 3.75
N SER A 145 -14.11 13.01 2.43
CA SER A 145 -14.87 12.15 1.50
C SER A 145 -14.04 10.99 0.92
N ASN A 146 -12.71 11.09 1.00
CA ASN A 146 -11.75 10.05 0.61
C ASN A 146 -10.63 9.97 1.67
N PRO A 147 -10.97 9.60 2.92
CA PRO A 147 -9.98 9.50 3.98
C PRO A 147 -8.92 8.42 3.65
N PRO A 148 -7.77 8.45 4.35
CA PRO A 148 -6.79 7.38 4.20
C PRO A 148 -7.38 6.08 4.77
N VAL A 149 -6.88 4.93 4.32
CA VAL A 149 -7.29 3.63 4.88
C VAL A 149 -6.84 3.54 6.34
N SER A 150 -7.72 3.16 7.25
CA SER A 150 -7.34 2.90 8.64
C SER A 150 -6.60 1.57 8.79
N ILE A 151 -5.76 1.43 9.82
CA ILE A 151 -5.17 0.15 10.26
C ILE A 151 -6.28 -0.89 10.52
N THR A 152 -7.45 -0.47 10.99
CA THR A 152 -8.61 -1.34 11.25
C THR A 152 -9.17 -1.92 9.95
N GLU A 153 -9.40 -1.12 8.92
CA GLU A 153 -9.85 -1.59 7.61
C GLU A 153 -8.81 -2.50 6.93
N ILE A 154 -7.52 -2.20 7.09
CA ILE A 154 -6.43 -3.07 6.64
C ILE A 154 -6.50 -4.43 7.32
N GLN A 155 -6.59 -4.47 8.66
CA GLN A 155 -6.64 -5.72 9.41
C GLN A 155 -7.89 -6.56 9.12
N ILE A 156 -9.05 -5.90 8.90
CA ILE A 156 -10.27 -6.58 8.45
C ILE A 156 -10.03 -7.19 7.07
N ALA A 157 -9.57 -6.42 6.09
CA ALA A 157 -9.31 -6.92 4.75
C ALA A 157 -8.25 -8.04 4.69
N GLU A 158 -7.22 -8.00 5.54
CA GLU A 158 -6.24 -9.09 5.67
C GLU A 158 -6.86 -10.36 6.26
N ASN A 159 -7.70 -10.23 7.29
CA ASN A 159 -8.41 -11.37 7.88
C ASN A 159 -9.43 -11.98 6.90
N ASP A 160 -10.21 -11.15 6.20
CA ASP A 160 -11.19 -11.57 5.18
C ASP A 160 -10.50 -12.40 4.07
N ILE A 161 -9.33 -11.94 3.60
CA ILE A 161 -8.55 -12.61 2.56
C ILE A 161 -7.91 -13.91 3.08
N GLU A 162 -7.53 -13.99 4.36
CA GLU A 162 -7.03 -15.23 4.97
C GLU A 162 -8.15 -16.27 5.11
N GLU A 163 -9.34 -15.88 5.60
CA GLU A 163 -10.51 -16.76 5.68
C GLU A 163 -10.93 -17.25 4.27
N VAL A 164 -10.97 -16.37 3.28
CA VAL A 164 -11.23 -16.74 1.88
C VAL A 164 -10.15 -17.70 1.36
N ALA A 165 -8.88 -17.57 1.76
CA ALA A 165 -7.79 -18.44 1.32
C ALA A 165 -7.74 -19.83 2.01
N GLU A 166 -8.50 -20.06 3.08
CA GLU A 166 -8.69 -21.41 3.66
C GLU A 166 -9.93 -22.13 3.09
N ASN A 167 -10.79 -21.41 2.36
CA ASN A 167 -11.92 -21.99 1.64
C ASN A 167 -11.49 -22.64 0.30
N ALA A 168 -12.43 -23.35 -0.32
CA ALA A 168 -12.23 -23.88 -1.68
C ALA A 168 -12.20 -22.76 -2.72
N PRO A 169 -11.39 -22.87 -3.80
CA PRO A 169 -11.31 -21.85 -4.85
C PRO A 169 -12.67 -21.42 -5.42
N ASN A 170 -13.05 -20.18 -5.15
CA ASN A 170 -14.20 -19.54 -5.77
C ASN A 170 -13.73 -18.39 -6.67
N VAL A 171 -13.90 -18.54 -7.98
CA VAL A 171 -13.49 -17.55 -8.99
C VAL A 171 -14.45 -16.36 -9.04
N PHE A 172 -15.75 -16.59 -8.83
CA PHE A 172 -16.80 -15.59 -9.03
C PHE A 172 -17.37 -15.14 -7.69
N GLY A 173 -17.14 -13.87 -7.34
CA GLY A 173 -17.68 -13.28 -6.12
C GLY A 173 -19.19 -13.07 -6.21
N VAL A 174 -19.85 -12.95 -5.05
CA VAL A 174 -21.11 -12.21 -4.97
C VAL A 174 -20.84 -10.81 -5.52
N LYS A 175 -21.72 -10.29 -6.39
CA LYS A 175 -21.55 -8.96 -6.98
C LYS A 175 -21.28 -7.93 -5.89
N ARG A 176 -20.11 -7.28 -5.96
CA ARG A 176 -19.74 -6.17 -5.07
C ARG A 176 -20.84 -5.10 -5.20
N GLN A 177 -21.29 -4.54 -4.08
CA GLN A 177 -22.24 -3.44 -4.14
C GLN A 177 -21.57 -2.24 -4.83
N GLU A 178 -22.26 -1.62 -5.78
CA GLU A 178 -21.69 -0.54 -6.62
C GLU A 178 -21.33 0.72 -5.82
N ALA A 179 -21.79 0.82 -4.57
CA ALA A 179 -21.46 1.85 -3.59
C ALA A 179 -20.39 1.38 -2.56
N GLU A 180 -19.36 0.65 -3.03
CA GLU A 180 -18.19 0.25 -2.24
C GLU A 180 -17.40 1.50 -1.74
N VAL A 181 -17.13 1.57 -0.43
CA VAL A 181 -16.36 2.70 0.14
C VAL A 181 -14.91 2.62 -0.32
N VAL A 182 -14.36 3.74 -0.79
CA VAL A 182 -13.03 3.82 -1.42
C VAL A 182 -11.91 3.25 -0.54
N THR A 183 -11.99 3.43 0.78
CA THR A 183 -11.02 2.87 1.75
C THR A 183 -11.09 1.36 1.85
N MET A 184 -12.28 0.78 1.96
CA MET A 184 -12.50 -0.68 1.98
C MET A 184 -11.99 -1.34 0.70
N ARG A 185 -12.15 -0.69 -0.46
CA ARG A 185 -11.55 -1.14 -1.70
C ARG A 185 -10.02 -1.14 -1.64
N LYS A 186 -9.40 0.01 -1.31
CA LYS A 186 -7.93 0.12 -1.14
C LYS A 186 -7.40 -0.95 -0.18
N ALA A 187 -8.12 -1.24 0.91
CA ALA A 187 -7.75 -2.24 1.91
C ALA A 187 -7.73 -3.66 1.32
N ARG A 188 -8.79 -4.08 0.60
CA ARG A 188 -8.83 -5.40 -0.05
C ARG A 188 -7.86 -5.51 -1.23
N ASP A 189 -7.75 -4.48 -2.07
CA ASP A 189 -6.80 -4.44 -3.18
C ASP A 189 -5.34 -4.62 -2.65
N ARG A 190 -5.02 -4.06 -1.47
CA ARG A 190 -3.76 -4.31 -0.72
C ARG A 190 -3.66 -5.74 -0.19
N ALA A 191 -4.67 -6.23 0.53
CA ALA A 191 -4.65 -7.54 1.19
C ALA A 191 -4.57 -8.70 0.19
N PHE A 192 -5.39 -8.67 -0.87
CA PHE A 192 -5.33 -9.60 -2.00
C PHE A 192 -3.94 -9.61 -2.64
N ARG A 193 -3.38 -8.43 -2.95
CA ARG A 193 -2.03 -8.32 -3.51
C ARG A 193 -0.99 -8.97 -2.61
N ASN A 194 -1.02 -8.69 -1.30
CA ASN A 194 -0.04 -9.23 -0.36
C ASN A 194 -0.13 -10.77 -0.28
N LYS A 195 -1.35 -11.33 -0.18
CA LYS A 195 -1.57 -12.79 -0.15
C LYS A 195 -1.15 -13.48 -1.45
N VAL A 196 -1.41 -12.87 -2.61
CA VAL A 196 -1.01 -13.42 -3.92
C VAL A 196 0.50 -13.35 -4.12
N LEU A 197 1.18 -12.26 -3.71
CA LEU A 197 2.63 -12.14 -3.89
C LEU A 197 3.43 -13.03 -2.95
N ASP A 198 2.97 -13.20 -1.71
CA ASP A 198 3.56 -14.09 -0.69
C ASP A 198 3.73 -15.51 -1.24
N GLN A 199 2.64 -16.07 -1.79
CA GLN A 199 2.56 -17.45 -2.29
C GLN A 199 3.49 -17.78 -3.47
N TYR A 200 4.20 -16.80 -4.03
CA TYR A 200 5.12 -16.97 -5.16
C TYR A 200 6.55 -16.49 -4.81
N ASP A 201 6.91 -16.33 -3.53
CA ASP A 201 8.16 -15.71 -3.07
C ASP A 201 8.36 -14.31 -3.70
N PHE A 202 7.28 -13.52 -3.84
CA PHE A 202 7.32 -12.19 -4.47
C PHE A 202 7.98 -12.20 -5.87
N ARG A 203 7.71 -13.24 -6.67
CA ARG A 203 8.20 -13.38 -8.06
C ARG A 203 7.07 -13.18 -9.06
N CYS A 204 7.41 -12.66 -10.24
CA CYS A 204 6.51 -12.73 -11.39
C CYS A 204 6.24 -14.21 -11.76
N ALA A 205 4.98 -14.58 -11.89
CA ALA A 205 4.54 -15.93 -12.25
C ALA A 205 5.06 -16.37 -13.62
N PHE A 206 5.20 -15.44 -14.57
CA PHE A 206 5.66 -15.74 -15.93
C PHE A 206 7.19 -15.74 -16.09
N THR A 207 7.92 -14.88 -15.37
CA THR A 207 9.39 -14.71 -15.59
C THR A 207 10.27 -15.15 -14.42
N GLY A 208 9.69 -15.46 -13.26
CA GLY A 208 10.41 -15.79 -12.02
C GLY A 208 11.28 -14.67 -11.43
N ARG A 209 11.28 -13.49 -12.05
CA ARG A 209 12.01 -12.30 -11.59
C ARG A 209 11.41 -11.77 -10.29
N LYS A 210 12.30 -11.42 -9.36
CA LYS A 210 12.02 -10.74 -8.09
C LYS A 210 12.88 -9.48 -8.04
N PHE A 211 12.25 -8.32 -7.91
CA PHE A 211 12.95 -7.05 -7.72
C PHE A 211 13.00 -6.75 -6.22
N VAL A 212 14.18 -6.90 -5.60
CA VAL A 212 14.37 -6.66 -4.16
C VAL A 212 14.93 -5.25 -3.95
N SER A 213 14.25 -4.43 -3.17
CA SER A 213 14.80 -3.17 -2.66
C SER A 213 15.54 -3.43 -1.34
N PRO A 214 16.74 -2.86 -1.12
CA PRO A 214 17.37 -2.90 0.21
C PRO A 214 16.63 -2.04 1.24
N HIS A 215 15.62 -1.26 0.82
CA HIS A 215 14.84 -0.39 1.69
C HIS A 215 13.60 -1.09 2.27
N SER A 216 13.00 -2.05 1.56
CA SER A 216 11.87 -2.85 2.06
C SER A 216 11.72 -4.13 1.23
N PRO A 217 11.56 -5.31 1.86
CA PRO A 217 11.35 -6.57 1.15
C PRO A 217 9.96 -6.69 0.53
N ARG A 218 8.98 -5.88 0.97
CA ARG A 218 7.60 -5.85 0.46
C ARG A 218 7.46 -4.97 -0.79
N THR A 219 8.32 -3.96 -0.93
CA THR A 219 8.35 -3.03 -2.06
C THR A 219 9.03 -3.66 -3.28
N VAL A 220 8.28 -4.55 -3.93
CA VAL A 220 8.66 -5.25 -5.18
C VAL A 220 7.89 -4.69 -6.38
N GLY A 221 8.52 -4.74 -7.56
CA GLY A 221 7.96 -4.27 -8.84
C GLY A 221 6.86 -5.16 -9.45
N LEU A 222 5.95 -5.68 -8.62
CA LEU A 222 4.87 -6.59 -9.00
C LEU A 222 3.51 -6.09 -8.52
N ASP A 223 2.49 -6.36 -9.34
CA ASP A 223 1.07 -6.29 -8.98
C ASP A 223 0.49 -7.70 -8.90
N ALA A 224 -0.67 -7.86 -8.26
CA ALA A 224 -1.47 -9.07 -8.39
C ALA A 224 -2.57 -8.83 -9.44
N ALA A 225 -2.44 -9.46 -10.60
CA ALA A 225 -3.41 -9.40 -11.68
C ALA A 225 -4.58 -10.35 -11.37
N HIS A 226 -5.80 -9.84 -11.34
CA HIS A 226 -7.02 -10.67 -11.28
C HIS A 226 -7.22 -11.39 -12.63
N VAL A 227 -7.30 -12.71 -12.61
CA VAL A 227 -7.44 -13.55 -13.81
C VAL A 227 -8.85 -13.45 -14.40
N VAL A 228 -9.86 -13.51 -13.54
CA VAL A 228 -11.19 -12.94 -13.80
C VAL A 228 -11.25 -11.58 -13.12
N PRO A 229 -11.36 -10.47 -13.85
CA PRO A 229 -11.29 -9.13 -13.30
C PRO A 229 -12.55 -8.76 -12.50
N VAL A 230 -12.39 -7.81 -11.58
CA VAL A 230 -13.46 -7.34 -10.67
C VAL A 230 -14.75 -6.94 -11.41
N HIS A 231 -14.64 -6.27 -12.56
CA HIS A 231 -15.81 -5.84 -13.34
C HIS A 231 -16.57 -7.01 -14.00
N ALA A 232 -15.93 -8.18 -14.16
CA ALA A 232 -16.54 -9.42 -14.59
C ALA A 232 -17.08 -10.27 -13.41
N SER A 233 -17.24 -9.67 -12.22
CA SER A 233 -17.59 -10.33 -10.95
C SER A 233 -16.49 -11.25 -10.39
N GLY A 234 -15.22 -11.02 -10.75
CA GLY A 234 -14.08 -11.72 -10.16
C GLY A 234 -13.98 -11.54 -8.64
N SER A 235 -13.69 -12.63 -7.93
CA SER A 235 -13.44 -12.64 -6.49
C SER A 235 -12.04 -12.12 -6.15
N ASP A 236 -11.83 -11.78 -4.87
CA ASP A 236 -10.49 -11.53 -4.29
C ASP A 236 -9.88 -12.84 -3.71
N HIS A 237 -10.30 -14.03 -4.16
CA HIS A 237 -9.70 -15.29 -3.73
C HIS A 237 -8.30 -15.47 -4.37
N PRO A 238 -7.23 -15.89 -3.67
CA PRO A 238 -5.87 -15.91 -4.25
C PRO A 238 -5.71 -16.80 -5.49
N ALA A 239 -6.47 -17.90 -5.60
CA ALA A 239 -6.56 -18.71 -6.84
C ALA A 239 -7.22 -18.00 -8.05
N ASN A 240 -7.59 -16.72 -7.93
CA ASN A 240 -7.95 -15.83 -9.03
C ASN A 240 -6.84 -14.78 -9.31
N GLY A 241 -5.64 -14.93 -8.75
CA GLY A 241 -4.56 -13.93 -8.82
C GLY A 241 -3.22 -14.46 -9.33
N LEU A 242 -2.60 -13.73 -10.27
CA LEU A 242 -1.20 -13.94 -10.69
C LEU A 242 -0.32 -12.75 -10.28
N PRO A 243 0.82 -12.95 -9.59
CA PRO A 243 1.80 -11.89 -9.43
C PRO A 243 2.52 -11.63 -10.76
N LEU A 244 2.40 -10.43 -11.33
CA LEU A 244 3.00 -10.06 -12.61
C LEU A 244 3.77 -8.74 -12.51
N SER A 245 4.82 -8.57 -13.33
CA SER A 245 5.43 -7.24 -13.53
C SER A 245 4.45 -6.33 -14.28
N LYS A 246 4.57 -5.01 -14.10
CA LYS A 246 3.56 -4.05 -14.63
C LYS A 246 3.33 -4.16 -16.14
N GLU A 247 4.39 -4.46 -16.90
CA GLU A 247 4.33 -4.70 -18.35
C GLU A 247 3.52 -5.97 -18.70
N LEU A 248 3.67 -7.04 -17.93
CA LEU A 248 3.02 -8.34 -18.15
C LEU A 248 1.59 -8.37 -17.60
N HIS A 249 1.33 -7.65 -16.50
CA HIS A 249 -0.02 -7.38 -16.00
C HIS A 249 -0.84 -6.66 -17.09
N TRP A 250 -0.30 -5.57 -17.65
CA TRP A 250 -0.94 -4.87 -18.76
C TRP A 250 -1.11 -5.75 -20.00
N ALA A 251 -0.09 -6.52 -20.40
CA ALA A 251 -0.18 -7.41 -21.55
C ALA A 251 -1.26 -8.50 -21.37
N PHE A 252 -1.37 -9.06 -20.15
CA PHE A 252 -2.34 -10.08 -19.77
C PHE A 252 -3.78 -9.52 -19.73
N ASP A 253 -3.98 -8.33 -19.17
CA ASP A 253 -5.23 -7.56 -19.20
C ASP A 253 -5.68 -7.14 -20.62
N LYS A 254 -4.76 -7.16 -21.58
CA LYS A 254 -5.01 -6.87 -23.01
C LYS A 254 -5.01 -8.11 -23.90
N GLY A 255 -4.93 -9.31 -23.33
CA GLY A 255 -4.98 -10.54 -24.09
C GLY A 255 -3.78 -10.80 -25.00
N LEU A 256 -2.68 -10.06 -24.82
CA LEU A 256 -1.44 -10.26 -25.58
C LEU A 256 -0.66 -11.49 -25.09
N ILE A 257 -0.99 -11.98 -23.90
CA ILE A 257 -0.38 -13.13 -23.23
C ILE A 257 -1.40 -13.76 -22.28
N GLY A 258 -1.37 -15.08 -22.14
CA GLY A 258 -2.25 -15.85 -21.25
C GLY A 258 -1.64 -17.18 -20.84
N VAL A 259 -2.45 -18.09 -20.30
CA VAL A 259 -1.99 -19.42 -19.85
C VAL A 259 -2.88 -20.53 -20.42
N GLY A 260 -2.26 -21.47 -21.14
CA GLY A 260 -2.87 -22.66 -21.73
C GLY A 260 -3.19 -23.76 -20.72
N GLU A 261 -3.99 -24.73 -21.16
CA GLU A 261 -4.47 -25.88 -20.36
C GLU A 261 -3.35 -26.74 -19.75
N ASN A 262 -2.15 -26.68 -20.33
CA ASN A 262 -0.94 -27.36 -19.86
C ASN A 262 -0.10 -26.53 -18.87
N ARG A 263 -0.67 -25.46 -18.30
CA ARG A 263 -0.03 -24.51 -17.38
C ARG A 263 1.21 -23.82 -17.98
N ARG A 264 1.20 -23.59 -19.29
CA ARG A 264 2.23 -22.86 -20.03
C ARG A 264 1.71 -21.54 -20.55
N ILE A 265 2.62 -20.57 -20.65
CA ILE A 265 2.36 -19.27 -21.25
C ILE A 265 1.96 -19.46 -22.72
N VAL A 266 0.95 -18.71 -23.16
CA VAL A 266 0.51 -18.65 -24.56
C VAL A 266 0.54 -17.19 -25.00
N VAL A 267 1.16 -16.93 -26.16
CA VAL A 267 1.09 -15.67 -26.89
C VAL A 267 0.43 -15.94 -28.25
N PRO A 268 -0.64 -15.22 -28.63
CA PRO A 268 -1.31 -15.41 -29.92
C PRO A 268 -0.36 -15.15 -31.10
N GLU A 269 -0.57 -15.82 -32.23
CA GLU A 269 0.37 -15.79 -33.38
C GLU A 269 0.50 -14.38 -33.96
N ASP A 270 -0.62 -13.69 -34.21
CA ASP A 270 -0.66 -12.30 -34.67
C ASP A 270 0.00 -11.33 -33.67
N VAL A 271 -0.05 -11.62 -32.37
CA VAL A 271 0.63 -10.81 -31.33
C VAL A 271 2.14 -11.05 -31.38
N GLY A 272 2.58 -12.31 -31.52
CA GLY A 272 3.98 -12.68 -31.63
C GLY A 272 4.65 -12.18 -32.92
N ALA A 273 3.88 -12.00 -34.00
CA ALA A 273 4.36 -11.50 -35.29
C ALA A 273 4.61 -9.99 -35.34
N LEU A 274 4.18 -9.22 -34.33
CA LEU A 274 4.38 -7.76 -34.28
C LEU A 274 5.76 -7.38 -33.74
N ASN A 275 6.47 -6.52 -34.48
CA ASN A 275 7.72 -5.90 -34.04
C ASN A 275 7.53 -5.18 -32.69
N GLY A 276 8.42 -5.41 -31.73
CA GLY A 276 8.33 -4.92 -30.35
C GLY A 276 7.74 -5.91 -29.34
N ASN A 277 7.12 -7.01 -29.80
CA ASN A 277 6.59 -8.07 -28.93
C ASN A 277 7.55 -9.24 -28.74
N GLU A 278 8.84 -9.12 -29.12
CA GLU A 278 9.83 -10.20 -29.05
C GLU A 278 10.04 -10.70 -27.61
N PHE A 279 9.85 -9.81 -26.61
CA PHE A 279 9.87 -10.17 -25.20
C PHE A 279 8.69 -11.07 -24.79
N LEU A 280 7.48 -10.83 -25.33
CA LEU A 280 6.33 -11.70 -25.08
C LEU A 280 6.52 -13.04 -25.80
N LEU A 281 6.87 -13.00 -27.09
CA LEU A 281 7.13 -14.20 -27.89
C LEU A 281 8.21 -15.09 -27.26
N GLY A 282 9.25 -14.50 -26.67
CA GLY A 282 10.31 -15.20 -25.95
C GLY A 282 9.88 -15.91 -24.66
N LEU A 283 8.65 -15.69 -24.19
CA LEU A 283 8.03 -16.42 -23.07
C LEU A 283 7.02 -17.48 -23.56
N ASN A 284 6.72 -17.55 -24.86
CA ASN A 284 5.68 -18.44 -25.37
C ASN A 284 6.05 -19.92 -25.18
N GLY A 285 5.16 -20.67 -24.53
CA GLY A 285 5.39 -22.08 -24.19
C GLY A 285 6.19 -22.32 -22.91
N ASP A 286 6.69 -21.30 -22.21
CA ASP A 286 7.33 -21.48 -20.89
C ASP A 286 6.31 -21.93 -19.83
N GLN A 287 6.77 -22.72 -18.86
CA GLN A 287 5.94 -23.18 -17.74
C GLN A 287 5.73 -22.02 -16.75
N ILE A 288 4.48 -21.71 -16.38
CA ILE A 288 4.26 -20.70 -15.33
C ILE A 288 4.81 -21.21 -14.00
N ARG A 289 5.22 -20.29 -13.14
CA ARG A 289 5.40 -20.58 -11.72
C ARG A 289 4.02 -20.74 -11.09
N GLU A 290 3.94 -21.64 -10.13
CA GLU A 290 2.75 -21.92 -9.35
C GLU A 290 2.87 -21.34 -7.94
N ALA A 291 1.73 -21.14 -7.28
CA ALA A 291 1.68 -20.89 -5.85
C ALA A 291 2.30 -22.07 -5.06
N GLU A 292 2.96 -21.75 -3.95
CA GLU A 292 3.54 -22.74 -3.02
C GLU A 292 2.45 -23.70 -2.47
N LEU A 293 1.33 -23.15 -2.00
CA LEU A 293 0.19 -23.94 -1.53
C LEU A 293 -0.70 -24.33 -2.72
N GLU A 294 -0.86 -25.64 -2.94
CA GLU A 294 -1.57 -26.19 -4.10
C GLU A 294 -3.01 -25.68 -4.26
N ARG A 295 -3.74 -25.49 -3.15
CA ARG A 295 -5.10 -24.93 -3.15
C ARG A 295 -5.18 -23.45 -3.58
N LEU A 296 -4.05 -22.73 -3.55
CA LEU A 296 -3.95 -21.30 -3.90
C LEU A 296 -3.31 -21.08 -5.28
N ARG A 297 -2.95 -22.15 -5.99
CA ARG A 297 -2.62 -22.06 -7.42
C ARG A 297 -3.82 -21.53 -8.19
N VAL A 298 -3.58 -20.74 -9.23
CA VAL A 298 -4.66 -20.17 -10.04
C VAL A 298 -5.54 -21.28 -10.59
N SER A 299 -6.86 -21.15 -10.42
CA SER A 299 -7.80 -22.20 -10.83
C SER A 299 -7.88 -22.30 -12.35
N GLU A 300 -8.14 -23.52 -12.85
CA GLU A 300 -8.33 -23.73 -14.29
C GLU A 300 -9.63 -23.10 -14.80
N GLU A 301 -10.63 -22.91 -13.93
CA GLU A 301 -11.85 -22.14 -14.24
C GLU A 301 -11.51 -20.67 -14.56
N ALA A 302 -10.64 -20.03 -13.77
CA ALA A 302 -10.23 -18.66 -14.01
C ALA A 302 -9.40 -18.55 -15.30
N LEU A 303 -8.45 -19.46 -15.53
CA LEU A 303 -7.67 -19.48 -16.78
C LEU A 303 -8.54 -19.75 -18.01
N ALA A 304 -9.48 -20.69 -17.94
CA ALA A 304 -10.43 -20.96 -19.01
C ALA A 304 -11.35 -19.77 -19.30
N TRP A 305 -11.73 -19.00 -18.27
CA TRP A 305 -12.43 -17.73 -18.46
C TRP A 305 -11.54 -16.69 -19.15
N HIS A 306 -10.28 -16.50 -18.73
CA HIS A 306 -9.36 -15.55 -19.36
C HIS A 306 -9.10 -15.90 -20.84
N ARG A 307 -8.79 -17.16 -21.14
CA ARG A 307 -8.61 -17.68 -22.51
C ARG A 307 -9.83 -17.45 -23.42
N LYS A 308 -11.03 -17.39 -22.86
CA LYS A 308 -12.29 -17.24 -23.60
C LYS A 308 -12.75 -15.78 -23.77
N ASN A 309 -12.42 -14.90 -22.82
CA ASN A 309 -13.01 -13.56 -22.73
C ASN A 309 -11.99 -12.41 -22.81
N VAL A 310 -10.68 -12.68 -22.71
CA VAL A 310 -9.62 -11.66 -22.67
C VAL A 310 -8.50 -11.96 -23.66
N LEU A 311 -7.98 -13.19 -23.69
CA LEU A 311 -6.93 -13.60 -24.63
C LEU A 311 -7.37 -13.34 -26.08
N LEU A 312 -6.51 -12.72 -26.89
CA LEU A 312 -6.77 -12.52 -28.31
C LEU A 312 -6.69 -13.87 -29.05
N ALA A 313 -7.48 -13.99 -30.13
CA ALA A 313 -7.46 -15.13 -31.04
C ALA A 313 -6.25 -15.08 -31.98
#